data_AF-A0A9X1XDP8-F1
#
_entry.id   AF-A0A9X1XDP8-F1
#
_cell.length_a   1.000
_cell.length_b   1.000
_cell.length_c   1.000
_cell.angle_alpha   90.00
_cell.angle_beta   90.00
_cell.angle_gamma   90.00
#
_symmetry.space_group_name_H-M   'P 1'
#
loop_
_entity.id
_entity.type
_entity.pdbx_description
1 polymer ?
#
loop_
_entity_poly.entity_id
_entity_poly.type
_entity_poly.pdbx_seq_one_letter_code
_entity_poly.pdbx_strand_id
1 'polypeptide(L)'
;MIKRIKNEGGLTLVELLLSLSIMLIISAVAYFVFLNGLNSYKKTYTETLIRDEADVIMTQFMNVVYPAKDALLSTDKNNVIILDKGKKTEQKFGFDGSNAVLNSTALNNSDFDLSGSVLELDTTANTIKIKMKIKSTKSDKAKPLALNSQISLLGGGGN
;
A
#
# COMPACT_ATOMS: atom_id res chain seq x y z
N MET A 1 61.68 15.35 -43.99
CA MET A 1 60.44 15.98 -43.49
C MET A 1 59.42 14.89 -43.21
N ILE A 2 59.03 14.78 -41.94
CA ILE A 2 57.88 14.10 -41.31
C ILE A 2 57.69 12.59 -41.56
N LYS A 3 57.86 11.86 -40.46
CA LYS A 3 57.79 10.41 -40.26
C LYS A 3 56.40 9.82 -40.55
N ARG A 4 56.43 8.58 -41.03
CA ARG A 4 55.32 7.68 -41.38
C ARG A 4 54.19 7.62 -40.33
N ILE A 5 52.98 7.99 -40.75
CA ILE A 5 51.73 7.57 -40.09
C ILE A 5 51.15 6.44 -40.94
N LYS A 6 51.62 5.20 -40.76
CA LYS A 6 50.92 3.97 -41.20
C LYS A 6 51.40 2.80 -40.35
N ASN A 7 50.68 2.56 -39.26
CA ASN A 7 50.75 1.31 -38.50
C ASN A 7 49.44 0.56 -38.80
N GLU A 8 49.44 -0.25 -39.86
CA GLU A 8 48.29 -1.03 -40.33
C GLU A 8 48.25 -2.41 -39.61
N GLY A 9 48.49 -2.43 -38.30
CA GLY A 9 48.41 -3.65 -37.49
C GLY A 9 46.94 -4.01 -37.25
N GLY A 10 46.43 -4.98 -37.99
CA GLY A 10 45.07 -5.53 -37.78
C GLY A 10 44.92 -6.13 -36.37
N LEU A 11 43.69 -6.12 -35.84
CA LEU A 11 43.36 -6.72 -34.55
C LEU A 11 43.74 -8.20 -34.53
N THR A 12 44.48 -8.63 -33.51
CA THR A 12 44.76 -10.05 -33.35
C THR A 12 43.50 -10.80 -32.92
N LEU A 13 43.34 -12.04 -33.39
CA LEU A 13 42.17 -12.87 -33.08
C LEU A 13 42.05 -13.12 -31.55
N VAL A 14 43.20 -13.16 -30.87
CA VAL A 14 43.30 -13.30 -29.42
C VAL A 14 42.83 -12.04 -28.69
N GLU A 15 43.21 -10.83 -29.13
CA GLU A 15 42.71 -9.58 -28.54
C GLU A 15 41.20 -9.43 -28.67
N LEU A 16 40.65 -9.78 -29.84
CA LEU A 16 39.21 -9.75 -30.06
C LEU A 16 38.49 -10.70 -29.10
N LEU A 17 39.00 -11.93 -28.96
CA LEU A 17 38.43 -12.94 -28.08
C LEU A 17 38.52 -12.53 -26.60
N LEU A 18 39.65 -11.97 -26.18
CA LEU A 18 39.85 -11.47 -24.81
C LEU A 18 38.88 -10.32 -24.51
N SER A 19 38.76 -9.35 -25.42
CA SER A 19 37.84 -8.22 -25.30
C SER A 19 36.39 -8.69 -25.19
N LEU A 20 35.96 -9.61 -26.05
CA LEU A 20 34.61 -10.17 -26.02
C LEU A 20 34.33 -10.94 -24.73
N SER A 21 35.32 -11.72 -24.26
CA SER A 21 35.19 -12.49 -23.02
C SER A 21 34.98 -11.57 -21.82
N ILE A 22 35.77 -10.49 -21.71
CA ILE A 22 35.64 -9.50 -20.64
C ILE A 22 34.29 -8.79 -20.74
N MET A 23 33.87 -8.40 -21.96
CA MET A 23 32.59 -7.74 -22.19
C MET A 23 31.40 -8.63 -21.77
N LEU A 24 31.45 -9.93 -22.03
CA LEU A 24 30.40 -10.87 -21.60
C LEU A 24 30.33 -10.99 -20.07
N ILE A 25 31.46 -11.04 -19.38
CA ILE A 25 31.50 -11.07 -17.91
C ILE A 25 30.86 -9.79 -17.35
N ILE A 26 31.25 -8.62 -17.86
CA ILE A 26 30.70 -7.33 -17.43
C ILE A 26 29.19 -7.27 -17.73
N SER A 27 28.78 -7.69 -18.93
CA SER A 27 27.38 -7.68 -19.35
C SER A 27 26.52 -8.59 -18.48
N ALA A 28 27.01 -9.78 -18.13
CA ALA A 28 26.31 -10.72 -17.26
C ALA A 28 26.06 -10.12 -15.86
N VAL A 29 27.07 -9.49 -15.27
CA VAL A 29 26.94 -8.81 -13.97
C VAL A 29 25.96 -7.63 -14.07
N ALA A 30 26.10 -6.80 -15.11
CA ALA A 30 25.20 -5.67 -15.33
C ALA A 30 23.73 -6.12 -15.49
N TYR A 31 23.51 -7.21 -16.23
CA TYR A 31 22.18 -7.77 -16.43
C TYR A 31 21.58 -8.30 -15.13
N PHE A 32 22.38 -8.97 -14.29
CA PHE A 32 21.93 -9.43 -12.98
C PHE A 32 21.51 -8.26 -12.08
N VAL A 33 22.33 -7.21 -12.00
CA VAL A 33 21.99 -6.01 -11.23
C VAL A 33 20.72 -5.36 -11.76
N PHE A 34 20.58 -5.24 -13.08
CA PHE A 34 19.40 -4.67 -13.73
C PHE A 34 18.12 -5.45 -13.39
N LEU A 35 18.13 -6.77 -13.50
CA LEU A 35 16.99 -7.61 -13.15
C LEU A 35 16.61 -7.50 -11.67
N ASN A 36 17.59 -7.46 -10.78
CA ASN A 36 17.33 -7.25 -9.35
C ASN A 36 16.75 -5.85 -9.09
N GLY A 37 17.24 -4.83 -9.79
CA GLY A 37 16.69 -3.49 -9.77
C GLY A 37 15.22 -3.46 -10.17
N LEU A 38 14.86 -4.11 -11.27
CA LEU A 38 13.46 -4.21 -11.73
C LEU A 38 12.56 -4.93 -10.73
N ASN A 39 13.05 -6.02 -10.12
CA ASN A 39 12.29 -6.75 -9.12
C ASN A 39 12.07 -5.93 -7.85
N SER A 40 13.11 -5.22 -7.40
CA SER A 40 13.03 -4.31 -6.26
C SER A 40 12.05 -3.16 -6.54
N TYR A 41 12.14 -2.57 -7.74
CA TYR A 41 11.23 -1.51 -8.18
C TYR A 41 9.77 -1.96 -8.15
N LYS A 42 9.44 -3.12 -8.76
CA LYS A 42 8.07 -3.66 -8.76
C LYS A 42 7.55 -3.90 -7.34
N LYS A 43 8.40 -4.38 -6.44
CA LYS A 43 8.06 -4.59 -5.04
C LYS A 43 7.72 -3.27 -4.35
N THR A 44 8.63 -2.29 -4.37
CA THR A 44 8.43 -0.98 -3.72
C THR A 44 7.26 -0.21 -4.34
N TYR A 45 7.06 -0.34 -5.65
CA TYR A 45 5.90 0.23 -6.33
C TYR A 45 4.59 -0.34 -5.79
N THR A 46 4.50 -1.66 -5.65
CA THR A 46 3.30 -2.30 -5.10
C THR A 46 3.08 -1.92 -3.62
N GLU A 47 4.14 -1.82 -2.82
CA GLU A 47 4.05 -1.35 -1.42
C GLU A 47 3.57 0.10 -1.34
N THR A 48 3.95 0.95 -2.30
CA THR A 48 3.45 2.32 -2.41
C THR A 48 1.96 2.33 -2.71
N LEU A 49 1.51 1.51 -3.68
CA LEU A 49 0.09 1.37 -3.99
C LEU A 49 -0.74 0.88 -2.79
N ILE A 50 -0.21 -0.08 -2.01
CA ILE A 50 -0.85 -0.56 -0.78
C ILE A 50 -1.02 0.61 0.22
N ARG A 51 -0.01 1.47 0.36
CA ARG A 51 -0.08 2.63 1.25
C ARG A 51 -1.08 3.67 0.76
N ASP A 52 -1.06 3.98 -0.53
CA ASP A 52 -1.96 4.96 -1.12
C ASP A 52 -3.42 4.50 -0.99
N GLU A 53 -3.70 3.21 -1.17
CA GLU A 53 -5.01 2.62 -0.95
C GLU A 53 -5.44 2.73 0.52
N ALA A 54 -4.54 2.41 1.46
CA ALA A 54 -4.81 2.56 2.89
C ALA A 54 -5.12 4.01 3.28
N ASP A 55 -4.38 4.97 2.72
CA ASP A 55 -4.58 6.40 2.96
C ASP A 55 -5.94 6.89 2.42
N VAL A 56 -6.36 6.40 1.24
CA VAL A 56 -7.69 6.70 0.69
C VAL A 56 -8.79 6.16 1.59
N ILE A 57 -8.71 4.90 2.01
CA ILE A 57 -9.71 4.28 2.91
C ILE A 57 -9.75 5.01 4.24
N MET A 58 -8.58 5.32 4.82
CA MET A 58 -8.48 6.02 6.09
C MET A 58 -9.05 7.44 6.00
N THR A 59 -8.80 8.16 4.90
CA THR A 59 -9.37 9.50 4.66
C THR A 59 -10.89 9.43 4.57
N GLN A 60 -11.45 8.43 3.87
CA GLN A 60 -12.89 8.26 3.77
C GLN A 60 -13.52 7.92 5.12
N PHE A 61 -12.91 7.03 5.91
CA PHE A 61 -13.37 6.75 7.27
C PHE A 61 -13.30 8.00 8.16
N MET A 62 -12.22 8.76 8.04
CA MET A 62 -12.03 9.97 8.83
C MET A 62 -13.05 11.07 8.47
N ASN A 63 -13.40 11.21 7.18
CA ASN A 63 -14.47 12.09 6.71
C ASN A 63 -15.84 11.73 7.27
N VAL A 64 -16.04 10.47 7.67
CA VAL A 64 -17.27 9.97 8.26
C VAL A 64 -17.25 10.15 9.79
N VAL A 65 -16.12 9.83 10.44
CA VAL A 65 -15.93 9.94 11.89
C VAL A 65 -15.88 11.39 12.41
N TYR A 66 -15.20 12.31 11.70
CA TYR A 66 -15.08 13.70 12.16
C TYR A 66 -16.40 14.47 12.28
N PRO A 67 -17.31 14.45 11.30
CA PRO A 67 -18.61 15.13 11.42
C PRO A 67 -19.57 14.40 12.35
N ALA A 68 -19.21 13.20 12.82
CA ALA A 68 -19.97 12.31 13.66
C ALA A 68 -19.63 12.39 15.16
N LYS A 69 -18.84 13.40 15.57
CA LYS A 69 -18.40 13.56 16.97
C LYS A 69 -19.53 13.52 18.02
N ASP A 70 -20.74 13.95 17.65
CA ASP A 70 -21.93 13.96 18.52
C ASP A 70 -23.00 12.91 18.13
N ALA A 71 -22.69 11.97 17.24
CA ALA A 71 -23.64 10.96 16.75
C ALA A 71 -23.71 9.74 17.68
N LEU A 72 -24.87 9.08 17.71
CA LEU A 72 -25.00 7.77 18.37
C LEU A 72 -24.26 6.73 17.53
N LEU A 73 -23.32 6.03 18.18
CA LEU A 73 -22.52 5.00 17.56
C LEU A 73 -23.04 3.63 17.99
N SER A 74 -23.36 2.80 17.02
CA SER A 74 -23.67 1.39 17.24
C SER A 74 -22.74 0.52 16.41
N THR A 75 -22.37 -0.65 16.95
CA THR A 75 -21.56 -1.63 16.23
C THR A 75 -22.45 -2.74 15.70
N ASP A 76 -22.31 -3.07 14.42
CA ASP A 76 -22.90 -4.26 13.81
C ASP A 76 -21.95 -5.45 13.97
N LYS A 77 -22.47 -6.68 13.83
CA LYS A 77 -21.71 -7.95 13.98
C LYS A 77 -20.53 -8.08 13.01
N ASN A 78 -20.46 -7.24 11.97
CA ASN A 78 -19.44 -7.27 10.93
C ASN A 78 -18.37 -6.16 11.08
N ASN A 79 -18.04 -5.68 12.29
CA ASN A 79 -17.05 -4.59 12.48
C ASN A 79 -17.39 -3.30 11.71
N VAL A 80 -18.68 -2.98 11.67
CA VAL A 80 -19.19 -1.80 10.98
C VAL A 80 -19.88 -0.90 11.98
N ILE A 81 -19.49 0.37 12.02
CA ILE A 81 -20.14 1.38 12.86
C ILE A 81 -21.24 2.06 12.07
N ILE A 82 -22.40 2.16 12.71
CA ILE A 82 -23.54 2.93 12.24
C ILE A 82 -23.54 4.27 12.98
N LEU A 83 -23.64 5.34 12.21
CA LEU A 83 -23.75 6.70 12.68
C LEU A 83 -25.17 7.21 12.55
N ASP A 84 -25.87 7.37 13.66
CA ASP A 84 -27.15 8.07 13.67
C ASP A 84 -26.93 9.54 14.06
N LYS A 85 -26.86 10.39 13.02
CA LYS A 85 -27.10 11.83 13.19
C LYS A 85 -28.60 11.99 13.25
N GLY A 86 -29.13 12.38 14.42
CA GLY A 86 -30.56 12.49 14.78
C GLY A 86 -31.50 13.30 13.87
N LYS A 87 -31.11 13.63 12.64
CA LYS A 87 -31.97 13.88 11.47
C LYS A 87 -31.34 13.26 10.18
N LYS A 88 -31.69 12.00 9.88
CA LYS A 88 -31.85 11.40 8.53
C LYS A 88 -30.65 10.90 7.69
N THR A 89 -29.46 10.66 8.25
CA THR A 89 -28.47 9.89 7.45
C THR A 89 -27.69 8.91 8.31
N GLU A 90 -28.13 7.64 8.28
CA GLU A 90 -27.34 6.51 8.76
C GLU A 90 -26.15 6.32 7.82
N GLN A 91 -24.94 6.50 8.33
CA GLN A 91 -23.73 6.13 7.60
C GLN A 91 -23.16 4.86 8.20
N LYS A 92 -23.03 3.84 7.35
CA LYS A 92 -22.51 2.51 7.73
C LYS A 92 -21.09 2.39 7.20
N PHE A 93 -20.07 2.36 8.06
CA PHE A 93 -18.67 2.27 7.62
C PHE A 93 -17.85 1.30 8.47
N GLY A 94 -16.96 0.55 7.84
CA GLY A 94 -16.17 -0.49 8.51
C GLY A 94 -15.59 -1.52 7.56
N PHE A 95 -15.27 -2.70 8.07
CA PHE A 95 -14.65 -3.78 7.30
C PHE A 95 -15.59 -4.98 7.18
N ASP A 96 -16.07 -5.26 5.97
CA ASP A 96 -16.89 -6.45 5.69
C ASP A 96 -16.05 -7.48 4.94
N GLY A 97 -15.57 -8.49 5.68
CA GLY A 97 -14.67 -9.53 5.15
C GLY A 97 -13.34 -8.96 4.65
N SER A 98 -13.12 -9.01 3.34
CA SER A 98 -11.91 -8.52 2.67
C SER A 98 -11.98 -7.05 2.25
N ASN A 99 -13.12 -6.39 2.47
CA ASN A 99 -13.38 -5.07 1.90
C ASN A 99 -13.60 -4.01 2.98
N ALA A 100 -13.09 -2.80 2.74
CA ALA A 100 -13.55 -1.62 3.47
C ALA A 100 -14.85 -1.14 2.82
N VAL A 101 -15.91 -0.94 3.60
CA VAL A 101 -17.23 -0.57 3.10
C VAL A 101 -17.67 0.77 3.66
N LEU A 102 -18.34 1.56 2.81
CA LEU A 102 -19.10 2.75 3.19
C LEU A 102 -20.47 2.68 2.54
N ASN A 103 -21.53 2.70 3.34
CA ASN A 103 -22.92 2.56 2.91
C ASN A 103 -23.13 1.35 1.98
N SER A 104 -22.51 0.22 2.33
CA SER A 104 -22.53 -1.03 1.56
C SER A 104 -21.80 -0.99 0.21
N THR A 105 -21.06 0.08 -0.09
CA THR A 105 -20.18 0.16 -1.26
C THR A 105 -18.75 -0.15 -0.84
N ALA A 106 -18.09 -1.08 -1.54
CA ALA A 106 -16.68 -1.36 -1.34
C ALA A 106 -15.84 -0.15 -1.77
N LEU A 107 -14.96 0.29 -0.88
CA LEU A 107 -14.04 1.40 -1.09
C LEU A 107 -12.73 0.94 -1.72
N ASN A 108 -12.34 -0.31 -1.43
CA ASN A 108 -11.13 -0.90 -1.93
C ASN A 108 -11.33 -1.52 -3.32
N ASN A 109 -10.26 -1.51 -4.11
CA ASN A 109 -10.17 -2.31 -5.32
C ASN A 109 -9.97 -3.80 -4.98
N SER A 110 -10.44 -4.71 -5.84
CA SER A 110 -10.20 -6.17 -5.76
C SER A 110 -8.72 -6.58 -5.80
N ASP A 111 -7.85 -5.64 -6.20
CA ASP A 111 -6.40 -5.81 -6.15
C ASP A 111 -5.82 -5.81 -4.72
N PHE A 112 -6.64 -5.47 -3.74
CA PHE A 112 -6.28 -5.38 -2.33
C PHE A 112 -7.23 -6.18 -1.45
N ASP A 113 -6.65 -6.92 -0.53
CA ASP A 113 -7.34 -7.72 0.48
C ASP A 113 -7.14 -7.08 1.85
N LEU A 114 -8.25 -6.72 2.50
CA LEU A 114 -8.28 -6.15 3.84
C LEU A 114 -8.67 -7.16 4.93
N SER A 115 -8.63 -8.46 4.61
CA SER A 115 -8.96 -9.53 5.56
C SER A 115 -8.18 -9.40 6.87
N GLY A 116 -8.91 -9.43 7.98
CA GLY A 116 -8.34 -9.25 9.32
C GLY A 116 -8.18 -7.79 9.76
N SER A 117 -8.70 -6.84 8.98
CA SER A 117 -8.97 -5.48 9.43
C SER A 117 -10.16 -5.46 10.39
N VAL A 118 -10.06 -4.68 11.46
CA VAL A 118 -11.07 -4.60 12.51
C VAL A 118 -11.28 -3.14 12.89
N LEU A 119 -12.53 -2.79 13.17
CA LEU A 119 -12.91 -1.51 13.73
C LEU A 119 -13.61 -1.76 15.06
N GLU A 120 -13.01 -1.27 16.14
CA GLU A 120 -13.47 -1.46 17.52
C GLU A 120 -13.94 -0.12 18.10
N LEU A 121 -15.16 -0.08 18.62
CA LEU A 121 -15.64 1.04 19.42
C LEU A 121 -15.40 0.74 20.90
N ASP A 122 -14.65 1.61 21.58
CA ASP A 122 -14.44 1.58 23.02
C ASP A 122 -15.38 2.60 23.66
N THR A 123 -16.56 2.14 24.09
CA THR A 123 -17.61 2.97 24.68
C THR A 123 -17.22 3.58 26.02
N THR A 124 -16.29 2.95 26.75
CA THR A 124 -15.81 3.43 28.05
C THR A 124 -14.82 4.59 27.89
N ALA A 125 -13.90 4.47 26.93
CA ALA A 125 -12.94 5.52 26.62
C ALA A 125 -13.45 6.54 25.57
N ASN A 126 -14.67 6.34 25.06
CA ASN A 126 -15.25 7.08 23.95
C ASN A 126 -14.29 7.19 22.76
N THR A 127 -13.63 6.09 22.39
CA THR A 127 -12.62 6.06 21.30
C THR A 127 -12.97 5.03 20.24
N ILE A 128 -12.68 5.37 18.97
CA ILE A 128 -12.73 4.43 17.85
C ILE A 128 -11.31 3.97 17.57
N LYS A 129 -11.09 2.66 17.61
CA LYS A 129 -9.81 2.01 17.26
C LYS A 129 -9.95 1.33 15.91
N ILE A 130 -9.18 1.77 14.93
CA ILE A 130 -9.12 1.22 13.57
C ILE A 130 -7.83 0.42 13.46
N LYS A 131 -7.93 -0.90 13.32
CA LYS A 131 -6.81 -1.81 13.02
C LYS A 131 -6.96 -2.28 11.59
N MET A 132 -6.32 -1.59 10.65
CA MET A 132 -6.36 -1.94 9.24
C MET A 132 -5.18 -2.85 8.89
N LYS A 133 -5.43 -3.95 8.20
CA LYS A 133 -4.43 -4.81 7.55
C LYS A 133 -4.78 -4.89 6.08
N ILE A 134 -3.83 -4.52 5.23
CA ILE A 134 -4.04 -4.52 3.78
C ILE A 134 -2.88 -5.26 3.10
N LYS A 135 -3.23 -6.14 2.15
CA LYS A 135 -2.30 -6.92 1.34
C LYS A 135 -2.67 -6.76 -0.14
N SER A 136 -1.68 -6.72 -1.04
CA SER A 136 -1.97 -6.84 -2.47
C SER A 136 -2.25 -8.29 -2.85
N THR A 137 -3.29 -8.53 -3.64
CA THR A 137 -3.60 -9.83 -4.25
C THR A 137 -2.74 -10.12 -5.48
N LYS A 138 -2.09 -9.09 -6.05
CA LYS A 138 -1.26 -9.17 -7.26
C LYS A 138 0.22 -9.45 -6.99
N SER A 139 0.67 -9.35 -5.74
CA SER A 139 2.09 -9.53 -5.41
C SER A 139 2.28 -10.08 -3.99
N ASP A 140 2.69 -11.35 -3.90
CA ASP A 140 3.07 -11.97 -2.63
C ASP A 140 4.43 -11.47 -2.10
N LYS A 141 5.21 -10.79 -2.93
CA LYS A 141 6.53 -10.24 -2.54
C LYS A 141 6.44 -8.86 -1.90
N ALA A 142 5.33 -8.15 -2.08
CA ALA A 142 5.09 -6.87 -1.43
C ALA A 142 4.72 -7.12 0.03
N LYS A 143 5.32 -6.35 0.94
CA LYS A 143 5.00 -6.48 2.37
C LYS A 143 3.57 -6.00 2.63
N PRO A 144 2.75 -6.75 3.40
CA PRO A 144 1.46 -6.25 3.85
C PRO A 144 1.65 -5.05 4.79
N LEU A 145 0.72 -4.10 4.73
CA LEU A 145 0.71 -2.93 5.59
C LEU A 145 -0.30 -3.14 6.72
N ALA A 146 0.09 -2.80 7.95
CA ALA A 146 -0.79 -2.76 9.11
C ALA A 146 -0.79 -1.34 9.69
N LEU A 147 -1.96 -0.75 9.81
CA LEU A 147 -2.16 0.59 10.34
C LEU A 147 -3.07 0.52 11.56
N ASN A 148 -2.62 1.09 12.67
CA ASN A 148 -3.39 1.21 13.89
C ASN A 148 -3.67 2.69 14.12
N SER A 149 -4.94 3.05 14.19
CA SER A 149 -5.37 4.40 14.52
C SER A 149 -6.34 4.37 15.69
N GLN A 150 -6.27 5.40 16.53
CA GLN A 150 -7.21 5.62 17.61
C GLN A 150 -7.70 7.06 17.54
N ILE A 151 -9.01 7.23 17.56
CA ILE A 151 -9.67 8.53 17.45
C ILE A 151 -10.53 8.70 18.70
N SER A 152 -10.30 9.77 19.46
CA SER A 152 -11.15 10.15 20.59
C SER A 152 -12.37 10.92 20.11
N LEU A 153 -13.53 10.55 20.63
CA LEU A 153 -14.79 11.22 20.36
C LEU A 153 -15.05 12.26 21.47
N LEU A 154 -15.39 13.48 21.08
CA LEU A 154 -15.74 14.54 22.02
C LEU A 154 -17.24 14.46 22.28
N GLY A 155 -17.64 13.78 23.35
CA GLY A 155 -19.06 13.59 23.68
C GLY A 155 -19.36 12.65 24.84
N GLY A 156 -18.36 12.23 25.63
CA GLY A 156 -18.53 11.37 26.80
C GLY A 156 -18.57 12.17 28.10
N GLY A 157 -19.54 13.06 28.22
CA GLY A 157 -19.81 13.81 29.44
C GLY A 157 -21.31 14.07 29.56
N GLY A 158 -22.02 13.17 30.25
CA GLY A 158 -23.41 13.38 30.66
C GLY A 158 -24.38 12.29 30.22
N ASN A 159 -24.32 11.12 30.86
CA ASN A 159 -25.30 10.64 31.85
C ASN A 159 -25.01 9.19 32.23
#